data_AF-A0A952NH87-F1
#
_entry.id   AF-A0A952NH87-F1
#
_cell.length_a   1.000
_cell.length_b   1.000
_cell.length_c   1.000
_cell.angle_alpha   90.00
_cell.angle_beta   90.00
_cell.angle_gamma   90.00
#
_symmetry.space_group_name_H-M   'P 1'
#
loop_
_entity.id
_entity.type
_entity.pdbx_description
1 polymer ?
#
loop_
_entity_poly.entity_id
_entity_poly.type
_entity_poly.pdbx_seq_one_letter_code
_entity_poly.pdbx_strand_id
1 'polypeptide(L)'
;MNLIYFTNGAGLADGEIRRQCARIPEVLASLQDAQASHPTWDILNTFLLDEEFARADGDQRRDLVRWTQWGLFERFCRQRIVYAEIFYRVNYASPLLVAKEFRWLLRTGEPVKIYVIGPGLDEVPMLLRDARAEFIEAIDADPSLAWFWSGLKKVANA
;
A
#
# COMPACT_ATOMS: atom_id res chain seq x y z
N MET A 1 12.99 12.08 -10.97
CA MET A 1 13.04 11.64 -9.56
C MET A 1 11.98 10.57 -9.29
N ASN A 2 12.28 9.58 -8.44
CA ASN A 2 11.31 8.60 -7.95
C ASN A 2 10.98 8.89 -6.48
N LEU A 3 9.70 8.90 -6.13
CA LEU A 3 9.20 9.08 -4.77
C LEU A 3 8.45 7.82 -4.34
N ILE A 4 8.44 7.56 -3.04
CA ILE A 4 7.60 6.52 -2.44
C ILE A 4 6.48 7.18 -1.67
N TYR A 5 5.28 6.66 -1.82
CA TYR A 5 4.09 7.17 -1.16
C TYR A 5 3.33 6.04 -0.46
N PHE A 6 3.42 5.98 0.87
CA PHE A 6 2.61 5.08 1.70
C PHE A 6 1.21 5.67 1.89
N THR A 7 0.19 4.92 1.47
CA THR A 7 -1.21 5.30 1.67
C THR A 7 -1.63 5.14 3.14
N ASN A 8 -2.88 5.42 3.48
CA ASN A 8 -3.44 5.08 4.81
C ASN A 8 -3.97 3.64 4.90
N GLY A 9 -3.55 2.74 4.00
CA GLY A 9 -4.12 1.40 3.89
C GLY A 9 -5.42 1.35 3.10
N ALA A 10 -5.70 2.38 2.28
CA ALA A 10 -6.84 2.40 1.36
C ALA A 10 -6.94 1.09 0.57
N GLY A 11 -8.10 0.45 0.62
CA GLY A 11 -8.36 -0.86 0.00
C GLY A 11 -8.20 -2.07 0.91
N LEU A 12 -7.47 -1.97 2.02
CA LEU A 12 -7.33 -3.10 2.95
C LEU A 12 -8.60 -3.37 3.77
N ALA A 13 -9.67 -2.58 3.65
CA ALA A 13 -10.98 -2.95 4.17
C ALA A 13 -11.64 -4.09 3.38
N ASP A 14 -11.22 -4.30 2.14
CA ASP A 14 -11.69 -5.41 1.30
C ASP A 14 -10.90 -6.70 1.61
N GLY A 15 -11.60 -7.75 2.02
CA GLY A 15 -10.99 -9.03 2.37
C GLY A 15 -10.28 -9.72 1.21
N GLU A 16 -10.75 -9.51 -0.02
CA GLU A 16 -10.11 -10.11 -1.18
C GLU A 16 -8.79 -9.44 -1.49
N ILE A 17 -8.72 -8.11 -1.37
CA ILE A 17 -7.45 -7.38 -1.44
C ILE A 17 -6.48 -7.90 -0.36
N ARG A 18 -6.93 -8.04 0.89
CA ARG A 18 -6.08 -8.58 1.97
C ARG A 18 -5.57 -9.98 1.65
N ARG A 19 -6.43 -10.89 1.18
CA ARG A 19 -6.05 -12.25 0.78
C ARG A 19 -5.03 -12.26 -0.35
N GLN A 20 -5.20 -11.40 -1.38
CA GLN A 20 -4.22 -11.29 -2.46
C GLN A 20 -2.89 -10.71 -1.98
N CYS A 21 -2.91 -9.70 -1.11
CA CYS A 21 -1.70 -9.16 -0.48
C CYS A 21 -0.96 -10.25 0.31
N ALA A 22 -1.66 -11.08 1.10
CA ALA A 22 -1.06 -12.18 1.86
C ALA A 22 -0.45 -13.30 0.99
N ARG A 23 -0.70 -13.32 -0.33
CA ARG A 23 -0.01 -14.22 -1.27
C ARG A 23 1.35 -13.70 -1.70
N ILE A 24 1.66 -12.43 -1.45
CA ILE A 24 2.97 -11.85 -1.69
C ILE A 24 3.89 -12.31 -0.54
N PRO A 25 5.02 -13.00 -0.82
CA PRO A 25 5.85 -13.62 0.22
C PRO A 25 6.32 -12.64 1.30
N GLU A 26 6.70 -11.42 0.90
CA GLU A 26 7.19 -10.37 1.79
C GLU A 26 6.08 -9.82 2.70
N VAL A 27 4.84 -9.77 2.22
CA VAL A 27 3.67 -9.41 3.05
C VAL A 27 3.37 -10.52 4.05
N LEU A 28 3.36 -11.78 3.61
CA LEU A 28 3.12 -12.91 4.50
C LEU A 28 4.19 -13.00 5.59
N ALA A 29 5.47 -12.85 5.22
CA ALA A 29 6.58 -12.84 6.15
C ALA A 29 6.43 -11.72 7.19
N SER A 30 6.12 -10.50 6.75
CA SER A 30 5.92 -9.37 7.67
C SER A 30 4.77 -9.62 8.67
N LEU A 31 3.68 -10.26 8.23
CA LEU A 31 2.56 -10.61 9.13
C LEU A 31 2.92 -11.76 10.08
N GLN A 32 3.71 -12.73 9.63
CA GLN A 32 4.20 -13.84 10.46
C GLN A 32 5.20 -13.38 11.53
N ASP A 33 6.09 -12.45 11.19
CA ASP A 33 7.02 -11.86 12.15
C ASP A 33 6.29 -11.05 13.23
N ALA A 34 5.22 -10.34 12.82
CA ALA A 34 4.32 -9.66 13.74
C ALA A 34 3.59 -10.67 14.65
N GLN A 35 3.07 -11.77 14.10
CA GLN A 35 2.45 -12.86 14.86
C GLN A 35 3.38 -13.42 15.93
N ALA A 36 4.66 -13.63 15.60
CA ALA A 36 5.66 -14.11 16.55
C ALA A 36 5.94 -13.10 17.68
N SER A 37 5.84 -11.80 17.38
CA SER A 37 6.06 -10.71 18.33
C SER A 37 4.83 -10.39 19.21
N HIS A 38 3.64 -10.79 18.77
CA HIS A 38 2.36 -10.55 19.45
C HIS A 38 1.58 -11.86 19.66
N PRO A 39 2.06 -12.78 20.53
CA PRO A 39 1.51 -14.14 20.65
C PRO A 39 0.07 -14.19 21.16
N THR A 40 -0.43 -13.12 21.78
CA THR A 40 -1.81 -13.03 22.30
C THR A 40 -2.82 -12.57 21.25
N TRP A 41 -2.37 -12.16 20.06
CA TRP A 41 -3.22 -11.68 18.99
C TRP A 41 -3.06 -12.57 17.77
N ASP A 42 -4.15 -13.18 17.31
CA ASP A 42 -4.19 -13.95 16.07
C ASP A 42 -4.20 -13.03 14.85
N ILE A 43 -3.03 -12.50 14.50
CA ILE A 43 -2.81 -11.51 13.45
C ILE A 43 -3.22 -12.05 12.09
N LEU A 44 -2.88 -13.31 11.78
CA LEU A 44 -3.17 -13.89 10.48
C LEU A 44 -4.68 -14.07 10.29
N ASN A 45 -5.41 -14.61 11.27
CA ASN A 45 -6.86 -14.71 11.14
C ASN A 45 -7.53 -13.33 11.18
N THR A 46 -7.05 -12.41 12.01
CA THR A 46 -7.55 -11.03 12.03
C THR A 46 -7.38 -10.36 10.67
N PHE A 47 -6.26 -10.61 9.97
CA PHE A 47 -6.02 -10.04 8.66
C PHE A 47 -6.85 -10.72 7.56
N LEU A 48 -6.96 -12.04 7.57
CA LEU A 48 -7.55 -12.80 6.45
C LEU A 48 -9.08 -12.90 6.50
N LEU A 49 -9.69 -12.85 7.69
CA LEU A 49 -11.12 -13.02 7.88
C LEU A 49 -11.82 -11.66 7.98
N ASP A 50 -12.89 -11.47 7.19
CA ASP A 50 -13.63 -10.20 7.15
C ASP A 50 -14.25 -9.82 8.51
N GLU A 51 -14.81 -10.80 9.22
CA GLU A 51 -15.41 -10.56 10.53
C GLU A 51 -14.37 -10.14 11.57
N GLU A 52 -13.21 -10.79 11.60
CA GLU A 52 -12.16 -10.50 12.56
C GLU A 52 -11.50 -9.15 12.26
N PHE A 53 -11.27 -8.83 10.98
CA PHE A 53 -10.79 -7.51 10.57
C PHE A 53 -11.78 -6.40 10.96
N ALA A 54 -13.08 -6.66 10.81
CA ALA A 54 -14.13 -5.74 11.23
C ALA A 54 -14.22 -5.57 12.76
N ARG A 55 -13.88 -6.60 13.53
CA ARG A 55 -13.81 -6.53 15.00
C ARG A 55 -12.53 -5.86 15.51
N ALA A 56 -11.46 -5.87 14.73
CA ALA A 56 -10.21 -5.23 15.09
C ALA A 56 -10.41 -3.73 15.38
N ASP A 57 -9.83 -3.26 16.47
CA ASP A 57 -9.90 -1.86 16.86
C ASP A 57 -9.05 -0.96 15.95
N GLY A 58 -9.11 0.35 16.18
CA GLY A 58 -8.40 1.33 15.36
C GLY A 58 -6.88 1.17 15.40
N ASP A 59 -6.31 0.65 16.48
CA ASP A 59 -4.87 0.52 16.66
C ASP A 59 -4.39 -0.76 15.96
N GLN A 60 -5.11 -1.87 16.20
CA GLN A 60 -4.91 -3.14 15.51
C GLN A 60 -5.00 -2.98 13.99
N ARG A 61 -6.01 -2.26 13.48
CA ARG A 61 -6.11 -2.00 12.03
C ARG A 61 -4.91 -1.20 11.50
N ARG A 62 -4.42 -0.21 12.25
CA ARG A 62 -3.23 0.56 11.84
C ARG A 62 -1.98 -0.29 11.79
N ASP A 63 -1.81 -1.22 12.74
CA ASP A 63 -0.68 -2.13 12.73
C ASP A 63 -0.76 -3.14 11.58
N LEU A 64 -1.94 -3.70 11.30
CA LEU A 64 -2.17 -4.56 10.12
C LEU A 64 -1.85 -3.83 8.80
N VAL A 65 -2.28 -2.58 8.67
CA VAL A 65 -1.93 -1.73 7.51
C VAL A 65 -0.42 -1.54 7.42
N ARG A 66 0.24 -1.21 8.54
CA ARG A 66 1.69 -0.98 8.59
C ARG A 66 2.47 -2.21 8.14
N TRP A 67 2.18 -3.38 8.69
CA TRP A 67 2.88 -4.62 8.32
C TRP A 67 2.62 -5.02 6.87
N THR A 68 1.39 -4.84 6.39
CA THR A 68 1.08 -5.09 4.98
C THR A 68 1.89 -4.17 4.06
N GLN A 69 1.90 -2.87 4.34
CA GLN A 69 2.66 -1.90 3.57
C GLN A 69 4.17 -2.12 3.67
N TRP A 70 4.67 -2.58 4.81
CA TRP A 70 6.07 -2.94 4.97
C TRP A 70 6.47 -4.08 4.04
N GLY A 71 5.70 -5.17 4.00
CA GLY A 71 5.95 -6.26 3.05
C GLY A 71 5.87 -5.82 1.59
N LEU A 72 4.91 -4.95 1.24
CA LEU A 72 4.83 -4.35 -0.11
C LEU A 72 6.06 -3.49 -0.43
N PHE A 73 6.59 -2.75 0.54
CA PHE A 73 7.78 -1.95 0.39
C PHE A 73 9.05 -2.79 0.26
N GLU A 74 9.20 -3.85 1.04
CA GLU A 74 10.30 -4.82 0.87
C GLU A 74 10.28 -5.45 -0.52
N ARG A 75 9.07 -5.81 -0.99
CA ARG A 75 8.87 -6.29 -2.35
C ARG A 75 9.31 -5.28 -3.40
N PHE A 76 8.93 -4.01 -3.23
CA PHE A 76 9.37 -2.91 -4.09
C PHE A 76 10.91 -2.78 -4.09
N CYS A 77 11.55 -2.83 -2.92
CA CYS A 77 13.01 -2.68 -2.81
C CYS A 77 13.77 -3.78 -3.57
N ARG A 78 13.20 -4.99 -3.69
CA ARG A 78 13.79 -6.08 -4.50
C ARG A 78 13.88 -5.76 -5.98
N GLN A 79 13.08 -4.81 -6.48
CA GLN A 79 13.14 -4.31 -7.86
C GLN A 79 14.35 -3.40 -8.10
N ARG A 80 15.09 -3.00 -7.04
CA ARG A 80 16.28 -2.14 -7.10
C ARG A 80 16.02 -0.77 -7.74
N ILE A 81 14.80 -0.26 -7.62
CA ILE A 81 14.43 1.09 -8.03
C ILE A 81 14.95 2.08 -6.98
N VAL A 82 15.82 3.01 -7.40
CA VAL A 82 16.33 4.07 -6.53
C VAL A 82 15.26 5.14 -6.34
N TYR A 83 15.03 5.57 -5.10
CA TYR A 83 14.08 6.62 -4.75
C TYR A 83 14.76 7.70 -3.92
N ALA A 84 14.25 8.93 -4.01
CA ALA A 84 14.82 10.10 -3.35
C ALA A 84 14.18 10.36 -1.99
N GLU A 85 12.87 10.15 -1.86
CA GLU A 85 12.11 10.54 -0.67
C GLU A 85 10.89 9.63 -0.46
N ILE A 86 10.47 9.52 0.81
CA ILE A 86 9.31 8.73 1.24
C ILE A 86 8.29 9.64 1.91
N PHE A 87 7.03 9.54 1.46
CA PHE A 87 5.89 10.24 1.98
C PHE A 87 4.94 9.26 2.66
N TYR A 88 4.52 9.56 3.90
CA TYR A 88 3.53 8.78 4.63
C TYR A 88 2.22 9.54 4.74
N ARG A 89 1.13 9.01 4.17
CA ARG A 89 -0.20 9.65 4.19
C ARG A 89 -0.66 9.99 5.60
N VAL A 90 -0.32 9.17 6.59
CA VAL A 90 -0.67 9.37 8.01
C VAL A 90 -0.04 10.62 8.63
N ASN A 91 1.04 11.15 8.06
CA ASN A 91 1.67 12.38 8.53
C ASN A 91 0.92 13.65 8.09
N TYR A 92 -0.14 13.50 7.29
CA TYR A 92 -0.90 14.60 6.74
C TYR A 92 -2.35 14.57 7.25
N ALA A 93 -2.86 15.73 7.66
CA ALA A 93 -4.25 15.85 8.12
C ALA A 93 -5.27 15.54 7.02
N SER A 94 -4.93 15.74 5.74
CA SER A 94 -5.82 15.52 4.60
C SER A 94 -5.06 15.14 3.33
N PRO A 95 -5.71 14.47 2.34
CA PRO A 95 -5.04 14.10 1.09
C PRO A 95 -4.71 15.34 0.24
N LEU A 96 -5.43 16.45 0.44
CA LEU A 96 -5.14 17.74 -0.20
C LEU A 96 -3.76 18.29 0.18
N LEU A 97 -3.31 18.06 1.41
CA LEU A 97 -1.97 18.51 1.84
C LEU A 97 -0.87 17.68 1.17
N VAL A 98 -1.05 16.35 1.06
CA VAL A 98 -0.13 15.50 0.27
C VAL A 98 -0.08 15.97 -1.18
N ALA A 99 -1.25 16.21 -1.79
CA ALA A 99 -1.33 16.70 -3.15
C ALA A 99 -0.65 18.07 -3.33
N LYS A 100 -0.71 18.95 -2.32
CA LYS A 100 0.00 20.24 -2.34
C LYS A 100 1.52 20.05 -2.34
N GLU A 101 2.04 19.15 -1.51
CA GLU A 101 3.48 18.83 -1.49
C GLU A 101 3.95 18.25 -2.83
N PHE A 102 3.21 17.29 -3.38
CA PHE A 102 3.52 16.73 -4.70
C PHE A 102 3.45 17.79 -5.80
N ARG A 103 2.47 18.71 -5.79
CA ARG A 103 2.45 19.85 -6.72
C ARG A 103 3.67 20.75 -6.59
N TRP A 104 4.17 20.97 -5.38
CA TRP A 104 5.38 21.75 -5.17
C TRP A 104 6.59 21.07 -5.81
N LEU A 105 6.76 19.76 -5.59
CA LEU A 105 7.83 18.97 -6.22
C LEU A 105 7.72 18.96 -7.75
N LEU A 106 6.51 18.84 -8.30
CA LEU A 106 6.28 18.83 -9.75
C LEU A 106 6.60 20.16 -10.44
N ARG A 107 6.60 21.29 -9.69
CA ARG A 107 6.98 22.60 -10.22
C ARG A 107 8.48 22.76 -10.44
N THR A 108 9.31 21.88 -9.88
CA THR A 108 10.76 21.90 -10.07
C THR A 108 11.19 21.57 -11.51
N GLY A 109 10.27 21.04 -12.33
CA GLY A 109 10.49 20.76 -13.75
C GLY A 109 11.09 19.37 -14.03
N GLU A 110 11.49 18.63 -13.00
CA GLU A 110 11.92 17.25 -13.15
C GLU A 110 10.74 16.28 -13.29
N PRO A 111 10.84 15.24 -14.15
CA PRO A 111 9.83 14.20 -14.19
C PRO A 111 9.81 13.44 -12.85
N VAL A 112 8.65 13.38 -12.20
CA VAL A 112 8.45 12.70 -10.93
C VAL A 112 7.59 11.46 -11.15
N LYS A 113 8.11 10.29 -10.78
CA LYS A 113 7.36 9.04 -10.65
C LYS A 113 7.06 8.79 -9.17
N ILE A 114 5.81 8.50 -8.84
CA ILE A 114 5.37 8.28 -7.46
C ILE A 114 4.92 6.83 -7.36
N TYR A 115 5.69 6.03 -6.63
CA TYR A 115 5.39 4.63 -6.36
C TYR A 115 4.52 4.52 -5.10
N VAL A 116 3.30 4.02 -5.28
CA VAL A 116 2.30 3.90 -4.22
C VAL A 116 2.49 2.58 -3.47
N ILE A 117 2.69 2.67 -2.15
CA ILE A 117 2.77 1.52 -1.24
C ILE A 117 1.43 1.38 -0.52
N GLY A 118 0.60 0.50 -1.07
CA GLY A 118 -0.76 0.19 -0.64
C GLY A 118 -1.51 -0.41 -1.82
N PRO A 119 -2.71 -0.96 -1.64
CA PRO A 119 -3.48 -1.54 -2.75
C PRO A 119 -4.22 -0.51 -3.63
N GLY A 120 -3.63 0.68 -3.85
CA GLY A 120 -3.99 1.60 -4.94
C GLY A 120 -5.34 2.31 -4.94
N LEU A 121 -5.98 2.46 -3.79
CA LEU A 121 -7.28 3.11 -3.67
C LEU A 121 -7.24 4.46 -2.93
N ASP A 122 -6.08 5.12 -2.87
CA ASP A 122 -5.97 6.44 -2.25
C ASP A 122 -6.50 7.56 -3.17
N GLU A 123 -6.97 8.66 -2.58
CA GLU A 123 -7.56 9.80 -3.31
C GLU A 123 -6.50 10.73 -3.91
N VAL A 124 -5.25 10.70 -3.42
CA VAL A 124 -4.17 11.60 -3.85
C VAL A 124 -3.90 11.53 -5.37
N PRO A 125 -3.84 10.36 -6.04
CA PRO A 125 -3.73 10.29 -7.50
C PRO A 125 -4.85 11.05 -8.24
N MET A 126 -6.09 10.97 -7.75
CA MET A 126 -7.22 11.69 -8.37
C MET A 126 -7.08 13.20 -8.22
N LEU A 127 -6.62 13.66 -7.06
CA LEU A 127 -6.37 15.08 -6.77
C LEU A 127 -5.25 15.68 -7.61
N LEU A 128 -4.44 14.85 -8.26
CA LEU A 128 -3.28 15.23 -9.07
C LEU A 128 -3.40 14.84 -10.55
N ARG A 129 -4.60 14.48 -10.99
CA ARG A 129 -4.86 14.09 -12.39
C ARG A 129 -4.50 15.17 -13.41
N ASP A 130 -4.49 16.43 -12.99
CA ASP A 130 -4.09 17.61 -13.78
C ASP A 130 -2.59 17.87 -13.77
N ALA A 131 -1.87 17.27 -12.82
CA ALA A 131 -0.43 17.42 -12.68
C ALA A 131 0.27 16.35 -13.54
N ARG A 132 1.40 16.70 -14.15
CA ARG A 132 2.24 15.78 -14.97
C ARG A 132 2.98 14.75 -14.10
N ALA A 133 2.29 14.14 -13.15
CA ALA A 133 2.80 13.12 -12.25
C ALA A 133 2.38 11.74 -12.74
N GLU A 134 3.32 10.79 -12.71
CA GLU A 134 3.02 9.39 -12.95
C GLU A 134 2.86 8.69 -11.61
N PHE A 135 1.64 8.26 -11.29
CA PHE A 135 1.36 7.38 -10.15
C PHE A 135 1.43 5.94 -10.61
N ILE A 136 2.27 5.15 -9.93
CA ILE A 136 2.52 3.76 -10.24
C ILE A 136 2.27 2.97 -8.96
N GLU A 137 1.33 2.03 -8.97
CA GLU A 137 1.22 1.10 -7.85
C GLU A 137 2.50 0.28 -7.77
N ALA A 138 3.11 0.15 -6.59
CA ALA A 138 4.39 -0.55 -6.46
C ALA A 138 4.30 -2.02 -6.91
N ILE A 139 3.11 -2.60 -6.83
CA ILE A 139 2.79 -3.94 -7.33
C ILE A 139 2.69 -4.00 -8.86
N ASP A 140 2.28 -2.91 -9.53
CA ASP A 140 2.26 -2.81 -10.99
C ASP A 140 3.66 -2.65 -11.58
N ALA A 141 4.57 -2.07 -10.81
CA ALA A 141 5.97 -1.96 -11.21
C ALA A 141 6.69 -3.33 -11.22
N ASP A 142 6.13 -4.36 -10.56
CA ASP A 142 6.70 -5.71 -10.49
C ASP A 142 6.06 -6.67 -11.51
N PRO A 143 6.77 -7.06 -12.58
CA PRO A 143 6.24 -7.99 -13.58
C PRO A 143 5.87 -9.37 -13.00
N SER A 144 6.52 -9.79 -11.92
CA SER A 144 6.23 -11.08 -11.29
C SER A 144 4.98 -11.06 -10.39
N LEU A 145 4.39 -9.88 -10.18
CA LEU A 145 3.09 -9.68 -9.55
C LEU A 145 1.97 -9.40 -10.56
N ALA A 146 2.19 -9.61 -11.87
CA ALA A 146 1.15 -9.48 -12.90
C ALA A 146 -0.11 -10.32 -12.61
N TRP A 147 0.01 -11.36 -11.78
CA TRP A 147 -1.12 -12.16 -11.31
C TRP A 147 -2.05 -11.43 -10.33
N PHE A 148 -1.58 -10.40 -9.62
CA PHE A 148 -2.30 -9.75 -8.52
C PHE A 148 -3.68 -9.23 -8.95
N TRP A 149 -3.72 -8.32 -9.93
CA TRP A 149 -4.98 -7.78 -10.44
C TRP A 149 -5.83 -8.80 -11.19
N SER A 150 -5.18 -9.79 -11.82
CA SER A 150 -5.90 -10.89 -12.45
C SER A 150 -6.63 -11.76 -11.42
N GLY A 151 -6.07 -11.91 -10.22
CA GLY A 151 -6.69 -12.58 -9.08
C GLY A 151 -7.92 -11.81 -8.61
N LEU A 152 -7.79 -10.50 -8.40
CA LEU A 152 -8.89 -9.63 -7.97
C LEU A 152 -10.08 -9.65 -8.96
N LYS A 153 -9.82 -9.57 -10.26
CA LYS A 153 -10.87 -9.62 -11.30
C LYS A 153 -11.59 -10.97 -11.39
N LYS A 154 -10.91 -12.08 -11.10
CA LYS A 154 -11.52 -13.41 -11.13
C LYS A 154 -12.52 -13.59 -9.99
N VAL A 155 -12.20 -13.06 -8.81
CA VAL A 155 -13.09 -13.13 -7.64
C VAL A 155 -14.27 -12.18 -7.79
N ALA A 156 -14.10 -11.01 -8.40
CA ALA A 156 -15.21 -10.08 -8.66
C ALA A 156 -16.27 -10.62 -9.65
N ASN A 157 -15.96 -11.69 -10.41
CA ASN A 157 -16.88 -12.32 -11.37
C ASN A 157 -17.31 -13.74 -10.96
N ALA A 158 -16.98 -14.16 -9.73
CA ALA A 158 -17.34 -15.47 -9.15
C ALA A 158 -18.42 -15.28 -8.08
#